data_AF-A0A176RZ55-F1
#
_entry.id   AF-A0A176RZ55-F1
#
_cell.length_a   1.000
_cell.length_b   1.000
_cell.length_c   1.000
_cell.angle_alpha   90.00
_cell.angle_beta   90.00
_cell.angle_gamma   90.00
#
_symmetry.space_group_name_H-M   'P 1'
#
loop_
_entity.id
_entity.type
_entity.pdbx_description
1 polymer ?
#
loop_
_entity_poly.entity_id
_entity_poly.type
_entity_poly.pdbx_seq_one_letter_code
_entity_poly.pdbx_strand_id
1 'polypeptide(L)'
;DEDIIPNRADKNWSVDDVQAAFKMIVDDGYTTTLFDSLAKNLENNRELYNFVSDIVINGKRAPYVITSPMINLANLYGIIANVDGFCQIHNRIYEQRIYAHLVSNLLVANRNNLAPSPDSFTADGLNVKLILQRFQAFMRENSSQRDRKFLEREGRLLFLAFLKPIMNGKGFEFKEPVVADEQRLDLVITYQDKRYVIELKRWYGEKYHQRGL
;
A
#
# COMPACT_ATOMS: atom_id res chain seq x y z
N ASP A 1 1.93 2.06 -32.83
CA ASP A 1 0.47 1.91 -32.84
C ASP A 1 0.12 0.46 -32.53
N GLU A 2 0.10 0.11 -31.25
CA GLU A 2 -0.42 -1.19 -30.84
C GLU A 2 -1.93 -1.05 -30.68
N ASP A 3 -2.72 -1.86 -31.39
CA ASP A 3 -4.17 -1.97 -31.19
C ASP A 3 -4.40 -2.60 -29.80
N ILE A 4 -4.58 -1.74 -28.80
CA ILE A 4 -4.73 -2.12 -27.37
C ILE A 4 -6.09 -2.81 -27.09
N ILE A 5 -7.04 -2.77 -28.04
CA ILE A 5 -8.38 -3.36 -27.86
C ILE A 5 -8.47 -4.65 -28.70
N PRO A 6 -8.67 -5.82 -28.08
CA PRO A 6 -8.73 -7.09 -28.80
C PRO A 6 -9.94 -7.08 -29.74
N ASN A 7 -9.76 -7.50 -31.00
CA ASN A 7 -10.77 -7.87 -32.03
C ASN A 7 -12.26 -7.65 -31.67
N ARG A 8 -12.65 -6.41 -31.37
CA ARG A 8 -14.05 -6.01 -31.15
C ARG A 8 -14.47 -5.16 -32.34
N ALA A 9 -15.67 -5.46 -32.84
CA ALA A 9 -16.25 -4.70 -33.95
C ALA A 9 -16.55 -3.24 -33.55
N ASP A 10 -16.88 -3.01 -32.27
CA ASP A 10 -16.99 -1.68 -31.69
C ASP A 10 -15.68 -1.30 -30.98
N LYS A 11 -15.09 -0.19 -31.42
CA LYS A 11 -13.85 0.38 -30.86
C LYS A 11 -14.11 1.49 -29.83
N ASN A 12 -15.37 1.79 -29.52
CA ASN A 12 -15.71 2.76 -28.48
C ASN A 12 -15.48 2.18 -27.09
N TRP A 13 -14.99 3.02 -26.18
CA TRP A 13 -14.79 2.67 -24.78
C TRP A 13 -16.13 2.67 -24.05
N SER A 14 -16.34 1.65 -23.22
CA SER A 14 -17.48 1.53 -22.31
C SER A 14 -17.05 1.58 -20.84
N VAL A 15 -18.02 1.75 -19.94
CA VAL A 15 -17.76 1.65 -18.49
C VAL A 15 -17.21 0.26 -18.12
N ASP A 16 -17.68 -0.78 -18.80
CA ASP A 16 -17.24 -2.15 -18.58
C ASP A 16 -15.77 -2.33 -18.97
N ASP A 17 -15.28 -1.63 -19.99
CA ASP A 17 -13.87 -1.66 -20.38
C ASP A 17 -12.97 -1.02 -19.32
N VAL A 18 -13.42 0.08 -18.71
CA VAL A 18 -12.71 0.72 -17.58
C VAL A 18 -12.69 -0.21 -16.37
N GLN A 19 -13.80 -0.89 -16.06
CA GLN A 19 -13.86 -1.87 -14.98
C GLN A 19 -12.95 -3.08 -15.24
N ALA A 20 -12.92 -3.57 -16.48
CA ALA A 20 -12.04 -4.68 -16.87
C ALA A 20 -10.57 -4.28 -16.74
N ALA A 21 -10.19 -3.10 -17.25
CA ALA A 21 -8.83 -2.58 -17.12
C ALA A 21 -8.42 -2.38 -15.66
N PHE A 22 -9.31 -1.81 -14.84
CA PHE A 22 -9.09 -1.68 -13.40
C PHE A 22 -8.88 -3.05 -12.75
N LYS A 23 -9.75 -4.03 -13.04
CA LYS A 23 -9.64 -5.40 -12.52
C LYS A 23 -8.30 -6.03 -12.89
N MET A 24 -7.81 -5.84 -14.12
CA MET A 24 -6.49 -6.31 -14.53
C MET A 24 -5.36 -5.63 -13.77
N ILE A 25 -5.46 -4.31 -13.53
CA ILE A 25 -4.44 -3.54 -12.80
C ILE A 25 -4.35 -3.97 -11.33
N VAL A 26 -5.49 -4.23 -10.68
CA VAL A 26 -5.55 -4.61 -9.26
C VAL A 26 -5.43 -6.12 -9.03
N ASP A 27 -5.47 -6.93 -10.08
CA ASP A 27 -5.20 -8.36 -9.98
C ASP A 27 -3.71 -8.58 -9.69
N ASP A 28 -3.42 -8.99 -8.46
CA ASP A 28 -2.06 -9.30 -8.00
C ASP A 28 -1.41 -10.42 -8.83
N GLY A 29 -2.20 -11.26 -9.52
CA GLY A 29 -1.72 -12.30 -10.43
C GLY A 29 -1.41 -11.83 -11.85
N TYR A 30 -1.90 -10.66 -12.27
CA TYR A 30 -1.60 -10.09 -13.59
C TYR A 30 -0.24 -9.40 -13.56
N THR A 31 0.63 -9.67 -14.53
CA THR A 31 1.93 -9.00 -14.67
C THR A 31 2.28 -8.65 -16.11
N THR A 32 3.21 -7.71 -16.25
CA THR A 32 3.80 -7.25 -17.51
C THR A 32 5.31 -7.09 -17.31
N THR A 33 6.09 -7.04 -18.39
CA THR A 33 7.54 -6.79 -18.30
C THR A 33 7.88 -5.48 -17.56
N LEU A 34 6.98 -4.49 -17.63
CA LEU A 34 7.09 -3.24 -16.89
C LEU A 34 6.92 -3.43 -15.38
N PHE A 35 5.89 -4.18 -14.96
CA PHE A 35 5.65 -4.48 -13.55
C PHE A 35 6.72 -5.41 -12.97
N ASP A 36 7.19 -6.38 -13.74
CA ASP A 36 8.29 -7.25 -13.33
C ASP A 36 9.58 -6.45 -13.14
N SER A 37 9.86 -5.49 -14.03
CA SER A 37 11.01 -4.59 -13.91
C SER A 37 10.90 -3.70 -12.68
N LEU A 38 9.70 -3.19 -12.38
CA LEU A 38 9.43 -2.39 -11.19
C LEU A 38 9.75 -3.18 -9.91
N ALA A 39 9.21 -4.39 -9.77
CA ALA A 39 9.49 -5.27 -8.64
C ALA A 39 10.99 -5.62 -8.55
N LYS A 40 11.59 -6.04 -9.67
CA LYS A 40 13.02 -6.39 -9.75
C LYS A 40 13.93 -5.24 -9.31
N ASN A 41 13.63 -4.01 -9.72
CA ASN A 41 14.44 -2.84 -9.38
C ASN A 41 14.37 -2.53 -7.88
N LEU A 42 13.21 -2.72 -7.24
CA LEU A 42 13.07 -2.57 -5.79
C LEU A 42 13.83 -3.68 -5.04
N GLU A 43 13.68 -4.94 -5.44
CA GLU A 43 14.32 -6.07 -4.75
C GLU A 43 15.85 -6.07 -4.87
N ASN A 44 16.39 -5.61 -6.00
CA ASN A 44 17.84 -5.56 -6.22
C ASN A 44 18.54 -4.38 -5.56
N ASN A 45 17.80 -3.41 -5.00
CA ASN A 45 18.38 -2.25 -4.34
C ASN A 45 17.62 -1.91 -3.06
N ARG A 46 18.19 -2.33 -1.92
CA ARG A 46 17.59 -2.12 -0.59
C ARG A 46 17.42 -0.65 -0.21
N GLU A 47 18.31 0.24 -0.67
CA GLU A 47 18.19 1.67 -0.39
C GLU A 47 17.02 2.28 -1.15
N LEU A 48 16.87 1.91 -2.43
CA LEU A 48 15.73 2.29 -3.26
C LEU A 48 14.42 1.73 -2.68
N TYR A 49 14.40 0.46 -2.27
CA TYR A 49 13.26 -0.16 -1.61
C TYR A 49 12.80 0.65 -0.39
N ASN A 50 13.74 0.99 0.50
CA ASN A 50 13.45 1.76 1.71
C ASN A 50 12.93 3.16 1.38
N PHE A 51 13.56 3.84 0.42
CA PHE A 51 13.15 5.17 -0.02
C PHE A 51 11.72 5.18 -0.60
N VAL A 52 11.43 4.23 -1.48
CA VAL A 52 10.11 4.10 -2.10
C VAL A 52 9.05 3.70 -1.07
N SER A 53 9.37 2.77 -0.17
CA SER A 53 8.49 2.40 0.96
C SER A 53 8.19 3.61 1.85
N ASP A 54 9.17 4.47 2.11
CA ASP A 54 8.98 5.68 2.87
C ASP A 54 8.00 6.68 2.22
N ILE A 55 8.01 6.78 0.90
CA ILE A 55 7.03 7.60 0.15
C ILE A 55 5.66 6.93 0.16
N VAL A 56 5.57 5.65 -0.25
CA VAL A 56 4.30 4.95 -0.49
C VAL A 56 3.57 4.61 0.81
N ILE A 57 4.29 4.12 1.81
CA ILE A 57 3.69 3.60 3.06
C ILE A 57 3.68 4.66 4.15
N ASN A 58 4.78 5.41 4.28
CA ASN A 58 4.93 6.39 5.37
C ASN A 58 4.52 7.81 4.98
N GLY A 59 4.21 8.07 3.71
CA GLY A 59 3.81 9.39 3.23
C GLY A 59 4.93 10.43 3.39
N LYS A 60 6.20 10.01 3.42
CA LYS A 60 7.31 10.94 3.58
C LYS A 60 7.45 11.81 2.33
N ARG A 61 7.54 13.11 2.53
CA ARG A 61 7.87 14.07 1.48
C ARG A 61 9.38 14.20 1.39
N ALA A 62 9.94 13.84 0.23
CA ALA A 62 11.35 14.00 -0.06
C ALA A 62 11.54 15.08 -1.14
N PRO A 63 12.43 16.07 -0.95
CA PRO A 63 12.74 17.05 -1.99
C PRO A 63 13.29 16.37 -3.25
N TYR A 64 12.89 16.84 -4.42
CA TYR A 64 13.36 16.33 -5.69
C TYR A 64 14.70 16.98 -6.05
N VAL A 65 15.80 16.26 -5.79
CA VAL A 65 17.16 16.70 -6.10
C VAL A 65 17.79 15.68 -7.05
N ILE A 66 17.69 15.91 -8.36
CA ILE A 66 18.13 14.94 -9.38
C ILE A 66 19.63 14.64 -9.34
N THR A 67 20.45 15.50 -8.73
CA THR A 67 21.88 15.24 -8.51
C THR A 67 22.15 14.22 -7.40
N SER A 68 21.14 13.91 -6.57
CA SER A 68 21.23 12.80 -5.62
C SER A 68 21.20 11.46 -6.38
N PRO A 69 22.19 10.58 -6.19
CA PRO A 69 22.27 9.30 -6.92
C PRO A 69 21.02 8.44 -6.77
N MET A 70 20.42 8.41 -5.57
CA MET A 70 19.23 7.61 -5.29
C MET A 70 17.99 8.20 -6.00
N ILE A 71 17.80 9.53 -5.98
CA ILE A 71 16.69 10.20 -6.68
C ILE A 71 16.84 10.03 -8.19
N ASN A 72 18.05 10.19 -8.72
CA ASN A 72 18.33 9.96 -10.12
C ASN A 72 17.99 8.53 -10.54
N LEU A 73 18.41 7.54 -9.75
CA LEU A 73 18.14 6.14 -10.02
C LEU A 73 16.63 5.84 -10.01
N ALA A 74 15.91 6.32 -9.00
CA ALA A 74 14.46 6.16 -8.90
C ALA A 74 13.72 6.81 -10.09
N ASN A 75 14.17 7.99 -10.52
CA ASN A 75 13.64 8.68 -11.70
C ASN A 75 13.96 7.94 -13.00
N LEU A 76 15.18 7.43 -13.15
CA LEU A 76 15.61 6.65 -14.32
C LEU A 76 14.78 5.37 -14.48
N TYR A 77 14.43 4.72 -13.37
CA TYR A 77 13.54 3.56 -13.36
C TYR A 77 12.05 3.92 -13.54
N GLY A 78 11.73 5.21 -13.71
CA GLY A 78 10.35 5.70 -13.85
C GLY A 78 9.50 5.50 -12.58
N ILE A 79 10.13 5.27 -11.42
CA ILE A 79 9.41 5.01 -10.16
C ILE A 79 8.86 6.31 -9.59
N ILE A 80 9.66 7.37 -9.66
CA ILE A 80 9.28 8.70 -9.16
C ILE A 80 9.24 9.74 -10.27
N ALA A 81 8.53 10.84 -10.00
CA ALA A 81 8.51 12.06 -10.78
C ALA A 81 8.69 13.28 -9.85
N ASN A 82 9.06 14.41 -10.45
CA ASN A 82 9.06 15.71 -9.77
C ASN A 82 7.66 16.32 -9.81
N VAL A 83 7.04 16.48 -8.65
CA VAL A 83 5.77 17.20 -8.51
C VAL A 83 5.96 18.26 -7.43
N ASP A 84 5.84 19.53 -7.81
CA ASP A 84 6.03 20.71 -6.95
C ASP A 84 7.37 20.73 -6.18
N GLY A 85 8.43 20.18 -6.78
CA GLY A 85 9.76 20.12 -6.15
C GLY A 85 9.94 18.94 -5.19
N PHE A 86 9.02 17.98 -5.17
CA PHE A 86 9.08 16.79 -4.33
C PHE A 86 9.01 15.51 -5.15
N CYS A 87 9.64 14.45 -4.63
CA CYS A 87 9.53 13.11 -5.18
C CYS A 87 8.12 12.56 -4.91
N GLN A 88 7.39 12.24 -5.96
CA GLN A 88 6.13 11.49 -5.90
C GLN A 88 6.24 10.23 -6.76
N ILE A 89 5.46 9.20 -6.45
CA ILE A 89 5.37 8.04 -7.33
C ILE A 89 4.81 8.48 -8.67
N HIS A 90 5.45 8.04 -9.75
CA HIS A 90 5.24 8.59 -11.09
C HIS A 90 3.78 8.52 -11.57
N ASN A 91 3.03 7.51 -11.15
CA ASN A 91 1.61 7.40 -11.44
C ASN A 91 0.88 6.51 -10.43
N ARG A 92 -0.45 6.59 -10.42
CA ARG A 92 -1.30 5.88 -9.46
C ARG A 92 -1.24 4.36 -9.61
N ILE A 93 -1.08 3.85 -10.83
CA ILE A 93 -0.95 2.40 -11.07
C ILE A 93 0.33 1.88 -10.41
N TYR A 94 1.44 2.60 -10.56
CA TYR A 94 2.70 2.26 -9.91
C TYR A 94 2.57 2.32 -8.39
N GLU A 95 1.91 3.33 -7.84
CA GLU A 95 1.68 3.41 -6.40
C GLU A 95 0.94 2.17 -5.89
N GLN A 96 -0.12 1.73 -6.57
CA GLN A 96 -0.86 0.53 -6.21
C GLN A 96 -0.04 -0.75 -6.36
N ARG A 97 0.72 -0.90 -7.46
CA ARG A 97 1.55 -2.10 -7.71
C ARG A 97 2.71 -2.21 -6.72
N ILE A 98 3.39 -1.10 -6.44
CA ILE A 98 4.44 -1.02 -5.42
C ILE A 98 3.84 -1.35 -4.06
N TYR A 99 2.72 -0.74 -3.71
CA TYR A 99 2.01 -1.01 -2.46
C TYR A 99 1.70 -2.51 -2.30
N ALA A 100 1.09 -3.13 -3.31
CA ALA A 100 0.73 -4.55 -3.28
C ALA A 100 1.98 -5.45 -3.14
N HIS A 101 3.05 -5.11 -3.85
CA HIS A 101 4.34 -5.82 -3.78
C HIS A 101 4.96 -5.76 -2.37
N LEU A 102 5.03 -4.56 -1.78
CA LEU A 102 5.56 -4.37 -0.42
C LEU A 102 4.74 -5.15 0.63
N VAL A 103 3.41 -5.15 0.51
CA VAL A 103 2.51 -5.89 1.40
C VAL A 103 2.71 -7.40 1.24
N SER A 104 2.85 -7.88 0.00
CA SER A 104 3.07 -9.31 -0.31
C SER A 104 4.38 -9.83 0.29
N ASN A 105 5.48 -9.09 0.15
CA ASN A 105 6.76 -9.45 0.76
C ASN A 105 6.64 -9.65 2.28
N LEU A 106 5.89 -8.77 2.93
CA LEU A 106 5.69 -8.84 4.36
C LEU A 106 4.77 -9.99 4.76
N LEU A 107 3.71 -10.26 3.99
CA LEU A 107 2.85 -11.43 4.17
C LEU A 107 3.65 -12.73 4.13
N VAL A 108 4.51 -12.89 3.11
CA VAL A 108 5.37 -14.09 2.96
C VAL A 108 6.30 -14.23 4.16
N ALA A 109 6.93 -13.14 4.60
CA ALA A 109 7.80 -13.15 5.78
C ALA A 109 7.06 -13.43 7.11
N ASN A 110 5.73 -13.30 7.14
CA ASN A 110 4.90 -13.38 8.35
C ASN A 110 3.81 -14.47 8.27
N ARG A 111 3.86 -15.34 7.27
CA ARG A 111 2.74 -16.21 6.86
C ARG A 111 2.12 -17.02 8.00
N ASN A 112 2.92 -17.49 8.94
CA ASN A 112 2.47 -18.33 10.05
C ASN A 112 1.67 -17.56 11.12
N ASN A 113 1.73 -16.22 11.13
CA ASN A 113 1.18 -15.38 12.19
C ASN A 113 0.00 -14.50 11.73
N LEU A 114 -0.39 -14.58 10.44
CA LEU A 114 -1.38 -13.69 9.82
C LEU A 114 -2.65 -14.42 9.33
N ALA A 115 -3.05 -15.51 10.01
CA ALA A 115 -4.24 -16.26 9.61
C ALA A 115 -5.54 -15.46 9.90
N PRO A 116 -6.45 -15.33 8.91
CA PRO A 116 -7.74 -14.70 9.13
C PRO A 116 -8.57 -15.56 10.09
N SER A 117 -9.14 -14.93 11.12
CA SER A 117 -9.99 -15.63 12.06
C SER A 117 -11.47 -15.49 11.66
N PRO A 118 -12.28 -16.57 11.76
CA PRO A 118 -13.70 -16.54 11.40
C PRO A 118 -14.49 -15.41 12.05
N ASP A 119 -14.10 -14.99 13.25
CA ASP A 119 -14.81 -13.97 14.04
C ASP A 119 -14.57 -12.53 13.55
N SER A 120 -13.74 -12.34 12.52
CA SER A 120 -13.51 -11.01 11.91
C SER A 120 -14.77 -10.46 11.23
N PHE A 121 -15.78 -11.30 11.03
CA PHE A 121 -17.05 -10.98 10.41
C PHE A 121 -18.20 -11.11 11.40
N THR A 122 -19.15 -10.20 11.29
CA THR A 122 -20.47 -10.26 11.94
C THR A 122 -21.54 -10.42 10.87
N ALA A 123 -22.78 -10.68 11.28
CA ALA A 123 -23.93 -10.64 10.36
C ALA A 123 -24.03 -9.29 9.63
N ASP A 124 -23.55 -8.22 10.26
CA ASP A 124 -23.59 -6.84 9.78
C ASP A 124 -22.28 -6.39 9.09
N GLY A 125 -21.38 -7.28 8.72
CA GLY A 125 -20.12 -6.92 8.04
C GLY A 125 -18.89 -6.99 8.95
N LEU A 126 -17.90 -6.13 8.70
CA LEU A 126 -16.56 -6.26 9.28
C LEU A 126 -16.49 -5.80 10.75
N ASN A 127 -15.96 -6.65 11.63
CA ASN A 127 -15.70 -6.28 13.02
C ASN A 127 -14.35 -5.56 13.17
N VAL A 128 -14.28 -4.30 12.72
CA VAL A 128 -13.04 -3.51 12.72
C VAL A 128 -12.42 -3.41 14.12
N LYS A 129 -13.24 -3.27 15.17
CA LYS A 129 -12.76 -3.21 16.55
C LYS A 129 -11.98 -4.47 16.94
N LEU A 130 -12.53 -5.65 16.63
CA LEU A 130 -11.88 -6.92 16.92
C LEU A 130 -10.59 -7.09 16.08
N ILE A 131 -10.63 -6.69 14.81
CA ILE A 131 -9.46 -6.72 13.92
C ILE A 131 -8.31 -5.89 14.50
N LEU A 132 -8.60 -4.66 14.96
CA LEU A 132 -7.61 -3.79 15.61
C LEU A 132 -7.07 -4.41 16.91
N GLN A 133 -7.94 -4.99 17.74
CA GLN A 133 -7.52 -5.67 18.98
C GLN A 133 -6.60 -6.87 18.71
N ARG A 134 -6.90 -7.65 17.67
CA ARG A 134 -6.06 -8.78 17.25
C ARG A 134 -4.75 -8.32 16.65
N PHE A 135 -4.77 -7.26 15.84
CA PHE A 135 -3.53 -6.66 15.34
C PHE A 135 -2.64 -6.19 16.50
N GLN A 136 -3.21 -5.55 17.53
CA GLN A 136 -2.46 -5.18 18.73
C GLN A 136 -1.89 -6.40 19.48
N ALA A 137 -2.65 -7.51 19.57
CA ALA A 137 -2.16 -8.75 20.16
C ALA A 137 -1.00 -9.37 19.36
N PHE A 138 -1.18 -9.49 18.05
CA PHE A 138 -0.14 -9.90 17.10
C PHE A 138 1.13 -9.06 17.28
N MET A 139 1.00 -7.73 17.37
CA MET A 139 2.13 -6.84 17.58
C MET A 139 2.81 -7.13 18.92
N ARG A 140 2.07 -7.29 20.03
CA ARG A 140 2.66 -7.61 21.35
C ARG A 140 3.41 -8.95 21.35
N GLU A 141 2.85 -9.98 20.76
CA GLU A 141 3.43 -11.32 20.70
C GLU A 141 4.70 -11.36 19.83
N ASN A 142 4.71 -10.61 18.72
CA ASN A 142 5.83 -10.54 17.80
C ASN A 142 6.86 -9.45 18.16
N SER A 143 6.61 -8.66 19.22
CA SER A 143 7.47 -7.55 19.64
C SER A 143 8.78 -8.00 20.28
N SER A 144 8.83 -9.19 20.89
CA SER A 144 10.04 -9.71 21.55
C SER A 144 11.07 -10.25 20.56
N GLN A 145 10.64 -10.65 19.35
CA GLN A 145 11.49 -11.24 18.32
C GLN A 145 11.95 -10.25 17.25
N ARG A 146 11.48 -8.99 17.29
CA ARG A 146 11.74 -7.98 16.25
C ARG A 146 12.25 -6.68 16.86
N ASP A 147 13.16 -6.02 16.15
CA ASP A 147 13.65 -4.70 16.55
C ASP A 147 12.47 -3.71 16.65
N ARG A 148 12.37 -3.02 17.77
CA ARG A 148 11.35 -1.99 18.02
C ARG A 148 11.34 -0.92 16.92
N LYS A 149 12.52 -0.60 16.35
CA LYS A 149 12.64 0.30 15.19
C LYS A 149 11.97 -0.26 13.93
N PHE A 150 12.02 -1.57 13.71
CA PHE A 150 11.34 -2.22 12.60
C PHE A 150 9.82 -2.15 12.76
N LEU A 151 9.30 -2.43 13.96
CA LEU A 151 7.86 -2.38 14.22
C LEU A 151 7.29 -0.98 14.10
N GLU A 152 8.05 0.05 14.51
CA GLU A 152 7.64 1.44 14.31
C GLU A 152 7.75 1.91 12.85
N ARG A 153 8.72 1.40 12.09
CA ARG A 153 8.92 1.76 10.68
C ARG A 153 7.93 1.05 9.76
N GLU A 154 7.65 -0.21 10.04
CA GLU A 154 6.85 -1.10 9.19
C GLU A 154 5.45 -1.32 9.75
N GLY A 155 5.07 -0.74 10.89
CA GLY A 155 3.79 -1.01 11.55
C GLY A 155 2.57 -0.79 10.66
N ARG A 156 2.61 0.22 9.79
CA ARG A 156 1.60 0.44 8.75
C ARG A 156 1.56 -0.70 7.76
N LEU A 157 2.71 -1.06 7.18
CA LEU A 157 2.82 -2.17 6.24
C LEU A 157 2.37 -3.50 6.87
N LEU A 158 2.71 -3.74 8.14
CA LEU A 158 2.30 -4.91 8.92
C LEU A 158 0.78 -4.96 9.10
N PHE A 159 0.14 -3.83 9.36
CA PHE A 159 -1.32 -3.77 9.47
C PHE A 159 -2.00 -4.09 8.14
N LEU A 160 -1.47 -3.57 7.03
CA LEU A 160 -1.99 -3.84 5.69
C LEU A 160 -1.85 -5.32 5.33
N ALA A 161 -0.68 -5.90 5.60
CA ALA A 161 -0.45 -7.34 5.48
C ALA A 161 -1.40 -8.14 6.38
N PHE A 162 -1.69 -7.67 7.59
CA PHE A 162 -2.65 -8.32 8.49
C PHE A 162 -4.09 -8.29 7.95
N LEU A 163 -4.48 -7.23 7.26
CA LEU A 163 -5.83 -7.08 6.68
C LEU A 163 -6.04 -7.91 5.40
N LYS A 164 -5.02 -8.06 4.57
CA LYS A 164 -5.15 -8.69 3.24
C LYS A 164 -5.81 -10.09 3.28
N PRO A 165 -5.44 -11.02 4.18
CA PRO A 165 -6.11 -12.32 4.31
C PRO A 165 -7.54 -12.23 4.84
N ILE A 166 -7.88 -11.18 5.61
CA ILE A 166 -9.22 -10.95 6.13
C ILE A 166 -10.16 -10.51 5.00
N MET A 167 -9.68 -9.70 4.07
CA MET A 167 -10.51 -9.25 2.95
C MET A 167 -10.85 -10.39 1.98
N ASN A 168 -9.93 -11.34 1.77
CA ASN A 168 -10.11 -12.59 1.01
C ASN A 168 -10.94 -12.44 -0.29
N GLY A 169 -10.71 -11.36 -1.03
CA GLY A 169 -11.42 -11.04 -2.29
C GLY A 169 -12.91 -10.66 -2.14
N LYS A 170 -13.46 -10.60 -0.92
CA LYS A 170 -14.85 -10.21 -0.63
C LYS A 170 -15.01 -8.72 -0.29
N GLY A 171 -13.91 -8.00 -0.17
CA GLY A 171 -13.90 -6.55 -0.07
C GLY A 171 -12.57 -5.98 -0.53
N PHE A 172 -12.51 -4.66 -0.58
CA PHE A 172 -11.38 -3.93 -1.15
C PHE A 172 -10.84 -2.94 -0.13
N GLU A 173 -9.53 -2.98 0.09
CA GLU A 173 -8.79 -1.94 0.80
C GLU A 173 -8.05 -1.06 -0.20
N PHE A 174 -8.09 0.26 0.01
CA PHE A 174 -7.23 1.18 -0.72
C PHE A 174 -6.78 2.32 0.18
N LYS A 175 -5.57 2.81 -0.12
CA LYS A 175 -5.02 4.02 0.50
C LYS A 175 -5.65 5.25 -0.16
N GLU A 176 -6.24 6.14 0.63
CA GLU A 176 -6.69 7.43 0.10
C GLU A 176 -5.50 8.28 -0.37
N PRO A 177 -5.64 9.04 -1.47
CA PRO A 177 -4.62 9.98 -1.88
C PRO A 177 -4.40 10.98 -0.74
N VAL A 178 -3.16 11.08 -0.25
CA VAL A 178 -2.83 12.03 0.82
C VAL A 178 -2.95 13.44 0.24
N VAL A 179 -3.96 14.18 0.68
CA VAL A 179 -4.11 15.60 0.37
C VAL A 179 -3.41 16.38 1.48
N ALA A 180 -2.14 16.73 1.24
CA ALA A 180 -1.31 17.63 2.06
C ALA A 180 -0.83 17.15 3.46
N ASP A 181 0.41 17.56 3.74
CA ASP A 181 1.26 17.68 4.95
C ASP A 181 1.16 16.73 6.16
N GLU A 182 0.11 15.94 6.30
CA GLU A 182 -0.03 15.03 7.43
C GLU A 182 0.53 13.66 7.03
N GLN A 183 1.53 13.16 7.76
CA GLN A 183 2.10 11.80 7.59
C GLN A 183 1.11 10.71 8.02
N ARG A 184 -0.09 10.73 7.44
CA ARG A 184 -1.23 9.86 7.72
C ARG A 184 -1.32 8.81 6.62
N LEU A 185 -1.71 7.62 7.04
CA LEU A 185 -2.19 6.59 6.13
C LEU A 185 -3.66 6.42 6.42
N ASP A 186 -4.48 7.04 5.57
CA ASP A 186 -5.92 6.88 5.59
C ASP A 186 -6.26 5.69 4.73
N LEU A 187 -6.62 4.60 5.40
CA LEU A 187 -7.04 3.36 4.76
C LEU A 187 -8.55 3.31 4.71
N VAL A 188 -9.08 3.15 3.51
CA VAL A 188 -10.49 2.85 3.30
C VAL A 188 -10.63 1.36 3.08
N ILE A 189 -11.52 0.75 3.86
CA ILE A 189 -11.94 -0.63 3.68
C ILE A 189 -13.39 -0.62 3.25
N THR A 190 -13.67 -1.26 2.13
CA THR A 190 -15.02 -1.49 1.62
C THR A 190 -15.32 -2.97 1.73
N TYR A 191 -16.39 -3.32 2.45
CA TYR A 191 -16.84 -4.70 2.63
C TYR A 191 -18.36 -4.74 2.56
N GLN A 192 -18.91 -5.51 1.62
CA GLN A 192 -20.33 -5.47 1.28
C GLN A 192 -20.77 -4.03 0.94
N ASP A 193 -21.82 -3.53 1.57
CA ASP A 193 -22.36 -2.18 1.42
C ASP A 193 -21.75 -1.17 2.40
N LYS A 194 -20.73 -1.56 3.17
CA LYS A 194 -20.14 -0.75 4.24
C LYS A 194 -18.76 -0.23 3.87
N ARG A 195 -18.48 1.01 4.29
CA ARG A 195 -17.18 1.68 4.19
C ARG A 195 -16.66 1.99 5.58
N TYR A 196 -15.43 1.61 5.85
CA TYR A 196 -14.70 1.87 7.08
C TYR A 196 -13.47 2.72 6.75
N VAL A 197 -13.22 3.76 7.53
CA VAL A 197 -12.03 4.60 7.40
C VAL A 197 -11.16 4.36 8.63
N ILE A 198 -9.91 3.98 8.41
CA ILE A 198 -8.92 3.72 9.46
C ILE A 198 -7.76 4.67 9.24
N GLU A 199 -7.53 5.52 10.22
CA GLU A 199 -6.40 6.46 10.24
C GLU A 199 -5.27 5.90 11.09
N LEU A 200 -4.08 5.73 10.50
CA LEU A 200 -2.89 5.21 11.19
C LEU A 200 -1.85 6.30 11.48
N LYS A 201 -1.72 6.66 12.75
CA LYS A 201 -0.73 7.62 13.27
C LYS A 201 0.35 6.94 14.10
N ARG A 202 1.58 7.48 14.05
CA ARG A 202 2.62 7.16 15.03
C ARG A 202 2.36 7.96 16.31
N TRP A 203 2.35 7.27 17.45
CA TRP A 203 2.18 7.91 18.75
C TRP A 203 3.54 8.37 19.30
N TYR A 204 3.73 9.67 19.45
CA TYR A 204 4.95 10.28 19.99
C TYR A 204 4.78 10.78 21.45
N GLY A 205 3.69 10.42 22.11
CA GLY A 205 3.36 10.86 23.48
C GLY A 205 2.38 12.04 23.54
N GLU A 206 1.86 12.27 24.75
CA GLU A 206 0.79 13.24 25.06
C GLU A 206 1.04 14.64 24.49
N LYS A 207 2.27 15.15 24.62
CA LYS A 207 2.64 16.51 24.19
C LYS A 207 2.57 16.70 22.67
N TYR A 208 2.83 15.64 21.91
CA TYR A 208 2.75 15.67 20.45
C TYR A 208 1.29 15.53 19.98
N HIS A 209 0.50 14.75 20.72
CA HIS A 209 -0.93 14.59 20.47
C HIS A 209 -1.70 15.89 20.64
N GLN A 210 -1.41 16.66 21.71
CA GLN A 210 -2.02 17.97 21.96
C GLN A 210 -1.63 19.05 20.94
N ARG A 211 -0.56 18.84 20.16
CA ARG A 211 -0.11 19.77 19.10
C ARG A 211 -0.66 19.44 17.71
N GLY A 212 -1.30 18.28 17.55
CA GLY A 212 -1.73 17.73 16.26
C GLY A 212 -3.16 17.18 16.27
N LEU A 213 -4.02 17.78 17.09
CA LEU A 213 -5.48 17.76 16.98
C LEU A 213 -5.95 19.17 16.63
#